data_AF-A0A8S4GI89-F1
#
_entry.id   AF-A0A8S4GI89-F1
#
_cell.length_a   1.000
_cell.length_b   1.000
_cell.length_c   1.000
_cell.angle_alpha   90.00
_cell.angle_beta   90.00
_cell.angle_gamma   90.00
#
_symmetry.space_group_name_H-M   'P 1'
#
loop_
_entity.id
_entity.type
_entity.pdbx_description
1 polymer ?
#
loop_
_entity_poly.entity_id
_entity_poly.type
_entity_poly.pdbx_seq_one_letter_code
_entity_poly.pdbx_strand_id
1 'polypeptide(L)'
;MPRADLLVEPCQRRACELQRCLQGNDFQESRCELEINKLIHCCEHYPTSTNCAFYAPDTRKATKQYETVRERQERQFREGLEKEKALREKSEAEVRELKAELERYRAGSGGGPSKSSDTQPR
;
A
#
# COMPACT_ATOMS: atom_id res chain seq x y z
N MET A 1 -29.54 38.65 -28.33
CA MET A 1 -29.42 37.93 -27.05
C MET A 1 -29.86 36.50 -27.29
N PRO A 2 -28.98 35.49 -27.23
CA PRO A 2 -29.44 34.11 -27.38
C PRO A 2 -30.24 33.70 -26.13
N ARG A 3 -31.30 32.92 -26.36
CA ARG A 3 -32.37 32.59 -25.41
C ARG A 3 -31.86 31.63 -24.33
N ALA A 4 -32.33 31.82 -23.10
CA ALA A 4 -31.96 31.04 -21.90
C ALA A 4 -32.45 29.57 -21.90
N ASP A 5 -33.19 29.16 -22.93
CA ASP A 5 -33.78 27.83 -23.05
C ASP A 5 -32.90 26.85 -23.86
N LEU A 6 -31.73 27.29 -24.32
CA LEU A 6 -30.69 26.43 -24.91
C LEU A 6 -29.58 26.20 -23.87
N LEU A 7 -29.34 24.92 -23.54
CA LEU A 7 -28.28 24.38 -22.68
C LEU A 7 -28.66 24.18 -21.21
N VAL A 8 -29.71 23.39 -20.95
CA VAL A 8 -29.78 22.67 -19.67
C VAL A 8 -28.63 21.68 -19.65
N GLU A 9 -27.56 22.04 -18.95
CA GLU A 9 -26.46 21.12 -18.68
C GLU A 9 -26.93 20.02 -17.70
N PRO A 10 -27.10 18.76 -18.14
CA PRO A 10 -27.86 17.76 -17.40
C PRO A 10 -27.20 17.38 -16.06
N CYS A 11 -25.88 17.49 -15.96
CA CYS A 11 -25.14 17.19 -14.74
C CYS A 11 -24.75 18.42 -13.91
N GLN A 12 -25.14 19.63 -14.32
CA GLN A 12 -24.80 20.88 -13.62
C GLN A 12 -25.22 20.86 -12.14
N ARG A 13 -26.43 20.38 -11.85
CA ARG A 13 -26.95 20.34 -10.48
C ARG A 13 -26.06 19.47 -9.57
N ARG A 14 -25.69 18.27 -10.04
CA ARG A 14 -24.83 17.35 -9.29
C ARG A 14 -23.43 17.91 -9.11
N ALA A 15 -22.89 18.55 -10.14
CA ALA A 15 -21.60 19.24 -10.06
C ALA A 15 -21.61 20.34 -8.99
N CYS A 16 -22.67 21.17 -8.94
CA CYS A 16 -22.82 22.19 -7.91
C CYS A 16 -23.04 21.63 -6.49
N GLU A 17 -23.70 20.48 -6.37
CA GLU A 17 -23.85 19.77 -5.08
C GLU A 17 -22.49 19.26 -4.57
N LEU A 18 -21.69 18.65 -5.45
CA LEU A 18 -20.33 18.23 -5.15
C LEU A 18 -19.43 19.41 -4.75
N GLN A 19 -19.45 20.50 -5.53
CA GLN A 19 -18.63 21.69 -5.22
C GLN A 19 -18.98 22.28 -3.85
N ARG A 20 -20.25 22.35 -3.48
CA ARG A 20 -20.67 22.80 -2.14
C ARG A 20 -20.18 21.86 -1.04
N CYS A 21 -20.25 20.54 -1.26
CA CYS A 21 -19.72 19.57 -0.31
C CYS A 21 -18.22 19.78 -0.10
N LEU A 22 -17.45 19.89 -1.18
CA LEU A 22 -16.00 20.08 -1.12
C LEU A 22 -15.64 21.37 -0.39
N GLN A 23 -16.26 22.49 -0.75
CA GLN A 23 -16.04 23.78 -0.08
C GLN A 23 -16.38 23.73 1.41
N GLY A 24 -17.42 22.98 1.80
CA GLY A 24 -17.79 22.79 3.21
C GLY A 24 -16.96 21.77 3.98
N ASN A 25 -16.08 21.02 3.31
CA ASN A 25 -15.24 19.96 3.90
C ASN A 25 -13.75 20.17 3.62
N ASP A 26 -13.32 21.42 3.41
CA ASP A 26 -11.92 21.76 3.12
C ASP A 26 -11.34 20.94 1.95
N PHE A 27 -12.17 20.68 0.95
CA PHE A 27 -11.83 19.90 -0.25
C PHE A 27 -11.44 18.43 0.04
N GLN A 28 -11.81 17.89 1.20
CA GLN A 28 -11.62 16.48 1.52
C GLN A 28 -12.64 15.60 0.77
N GLU A 29 -12.24 15.08 -0.39
CA GLU A 29 -13.09 14.25 -1.27
C GLU A 29 -13.70 13.02 -0.55
N SER A 30 -12.98 12.40 0.37
CA SER A 30 -13.45 11.25 1.17
C SER A 30 -14.70 11.54 1.99
N ARG A 31 -14.96 12.82 2.32
CA ARG A 31 -16.19 13.24 3.01
C ARG A 31 -17.36 13.50 2.06
N CYS A 32 -17.10 13.53 0.76
CA CYS A 32 -18.04 13.88 -0.30
C CYS A 32 -18.33 12.72 -1.27
N GLU A 33 -17.93 11.50 -0.93
CA GLU A 33 -18.09 10.30 -1.77
C GLU A 33 -19.51 10.13 -2.31
N LEU A 34 -20.53 10.44 -1.52
CA LEU A 34 -21.92 10.38 -1.96
C LEU A 34 -22.22 11.34 -3.12
N GLU A 35 -21.76 12.59 -3.04
CA GLU A 35 -21.97 13.59 -4.09
C GLU A 35 -21.12 13.30 -5.34
N ILE A 36 -19.91 12.77 -5.13
CA ILE A 36 -19.05 12.27 -6.20
C ILE A 36 -19.78 11.16 -6.98
N ASN A 37 -20.32 10.16 -6.27
CA ASN A 37 -21.03 9.04 -6.90
C ASN A 37 -22.29 9.48 -7.65
N LYS A 38 -23.04 10.46 -7.12
CA LYS A 38 -24.20 11.05 -7.83
C LYS A 38 -23.79 11.73 -9.13
N LEU A 39 -22.65 12.43 -9.15
CA LEU A 39 -22.14 13.06 -10.36
C LEU A 39 -21.64 12.01 -11.36
N ILE A 40 -20.92 10.98 -10.90
CA ILE A 40 -20.49 9.85 -11.73
C ILE A 40 -21.71 9.20 -12.41
N HIS A 41 -22.75 8.84 -11.65
CA HIS A 41 -23.97 8.26 -12.21
C HIS A 41 -24.67 9.18 -13.21
N CYS A 42 -24.64 10.49 -12.99
CA CYS A 42 -25.15 11.44 -13.98
C CYS A 42 -24.34 11.36 -15.28
N CYS A 43 -23.01 11.32 -15.19
CA CYS A 43 -22.10 11.26 -16.32
C CYS A 43 -22.11 9.94 -17.07
N GLU A 44 -22.49 8.84 -16.43
CA GLU A 44 -22.78 7.57 -17.09
C GLU A 44 -24.01 7.69 -18.02
N HIS A 45 -25.01 8.47 -17.61
CA HIS A 45 -26.25 8.66 -18.38
C HIS A 45 -26.15 9.79 -19.42
N TYR A 46 -25.34 10.83 -19.13
CA TYR A 46 -25.15 12.01 -19.98
C TYR A 46 -23.65 12.32 -20.20
N PRO A 47 -22.92 11.45 -20.94
CA PRO A 47 -21.46 11.57 -21.10
C PRO A 47 -21.02 12.83 -21.86
N THR A 48 -21.93 13.47 -22.61
CA THR A 48 -21.68 14.70 -23.37
C THR A 48 -21.85 15.98 -22.53
N SER A 49 -22.25 15.89 -21.26
CA SER A 49 -22.32 17.08 -20.41
C SER A 49 -20.93 17.65 -20.17
N THR A 50 -20.82 18.97 -20.21
CA THR A 50 -19.56 19.70 -19.97
C THR A 50 -19.00 19.46 -18.57
N ASN A 51 -19.85 19.13 -17.60
CA ASN A 51 -19.45 18.82 -16.22
C ASN A 51 -18.87 17.41 -16.04
N CYS A 52 -18.85 16.58 -17.09
CA CYS A 52 -18.46 15.18 -17.02
C CYS A 52 -17.04 14.89 -17.51
N ALA A 53 -16.26 15.92 -17.88
CA ALA A 53 -14.92 15.75 -18.44
C ALA A 53 -13.97 14.88 -17.60
N PHE A 54 -14.16 14.79 -16.28
CA PHE A 54 -13.35 13.96 -15.38
C PHE A 54 -14.07 12.68 -14.91
N TYR A 55 -15.39 12.61 -15.03
CA TYR A 55 -16.22 11.53 -14.45
C TYR A 55 -16.85 10.62 -15.51
N ALA A 56 -16.80 10.99 -16.80
CA ALA A 56 -17.36 10.19 -17.87
C ALA A 56 -16.53 8.92 -18.10
N PRO A 57 -17.17 7.76 -18.35
CA PRO A 57 -16.48 6.50 -18.57
C PRO A 57 -15.54 6.49 -19.78
N ASP A 58 -15.68 7.38 -20.78
CA ASP A 58 -14.73 7.42 -21.91
C ASP A 58 -13.39 8.12 -21.58
N THR A 59 -13.23 8.67 -20.38
CA THR A 59 -11.91 9.01 -19.83
C THR A 59 -11.19 7.83 -19.19
N ARG A 60 -11.72 6.59 -19.33
CA ARG A 60 -11.16 5.29 -18.88
C ARG A 60 -9.68 5.04 -19.18
N LYS A 61 -9.05 5.82 -20.06
CA LYS A 61 -7.59 5.78 -20.25
C LYS A 61 -6.83 6.25 -19.00
N ALA A 62 -7.41 7.14 -18.18
CA ALA A 62 -6.82 7.61 -16.94
C ALA A 62 -7.04 6.64 -15.75
N THR A 63 -8.20 5.97 -15.66
CA THR A 63 -8.50 5.04 -14.55
C THR A 63 -7.73 3.72 -14.66
N LYS A 64 -7.59 3.14 -15.86
CA LYS A 64 -6.71 1.96 -16.04
C LYS A 64 -5.27 2.25 -15.65
N GLN A 65 -4.78 3.46 -15.93
CA GLN A 65 -3.43 3.87 -15.54
C GLN A 65 -3.28 3.96 -14.01
N TYR A 66 -4.31 4.41 -13.28
CA TYR A 66 -4.25 4.51 -11.82
C TYR A 66 -4.43 3.16 -11.11
N GLU A 67 -5.32 2.28 -11.61
CA GLU A 67 -5.47 0.90 -11.13
C GLU A 67 -4.16 0.12 -11.31
N THR A 68 -3.53 0.20 -12.50
CA THR A 68 -2.24 -0.47 -12.75
C THR A 68 -1.09 0.06 -11.89
N VAL A 69 -1.09 1.34 -11.52
CA VAL A 69 -0.10 1.90 -10.58
C VAL A 69 -0.34 1.36 -9.17
N ARG A 70 -1.59 1.33 -8.68
CA ARG A 70 -1.93 0.81 -7.36
C ARG A 70 -1.61 -0.69 -7.25
N GLU A 71 -1.98 -1.48 -8.25
CA GLU A 71 -1.67 -2.92 -8.32
C GLU A 71 -0.15 -3.18 -8.35
N ARG A 72 0.61 -2.34 -9.07
CA ARG A 72 2.08 -2.43 -9.08
C ARG A 72 2.66 -2.13 -7.70
N GLN A 73 2.15 -1.10 -7.01
CA GLN A 73 2.59 -0.75 -5.66
C GLN A 73 2.26 -1.85 -4.65
N GLU A 74 1.05 -2.41 -4.70
CA GLU A 74 0.64 -3.52 -3.82
C GLU A 74 1.50 -4.76 -4.05
N ARG A 75 1.82 -5.08 -5.31
CA ARG A 75 2.73 -6.18 -5.66
C ARG A 75 4.14 -5.92 -5.10
N GLN A 76 4.69 -4.73 -5.33
CA GLN A 76 6.00 -4.35 -4.82
C GLN A 76 6.08 -4.43 -3.29
N PHE A 77 5.02 -3.98 -2.60
CA PHE A 77 4.95 -4.07 -1.14
C PHE A 77 4.90 -5.52 -0.65
N ARG A 78 4.09 -6.38 -1.29
CA ARG A 78 4.01 -7.80 -0.97
C ARG A 78 5.34 -8.51 -1.21
N GLU A 79 5.96 -8.29 -2.36
CA GLU A 79 7.29 -8.83 -2.69
C GLU A 79 8.36 -8.34 -1.70
N GLY A 80 8.29 -7.07 -1.28
CA GLY A 80 9.18 -6.51 -0.26
C GLY A 80 9.03 -7.23 1.08
N LEU A 81 7.80 -7.44 1.54
CA LEU A 81 7.51 -8.15 2.78
C LEU A 81 7.97 -9.61 2.74
N GLU A 82 7.79 -10.29 1.60
CA GLU A 82 8.27 -11.66 1.42
C GLU A 82 9.79 -11.76 1.44
N LYS A 83 10.49 -10.83 0.79
CA LYS A 83 11.96 -10.75 0.83
C LYS A 83 12.47 -10.48 2.25
N GLU A 84 11.82 -9.59 2.98
CA GLU A 84 12.18 -9.30 4.37
C GLU A 84 11.99 -10.53 5.27
N LYS A 85 10.88 -11.24 5.14
CA LYS A 85 10.63 -12.50 5.86
C LYS A 85 11.68 -13.56 5.52
N ALA A 86 11.98 -13.76 4.24
CA ALA A 86 12.98 -14.73 3.81
C ALA A 86 14.38 -14.38 4.33
N LEU A 87 14.74 -13.08 4.35
CA LEU A 87 16.01 -12.62 4.92
C LEU A 87 16.07 -12.89 6.42
N ARG A 88 14.96 -12.67 7.14
CA ARG A 88 14.85 -12.94 8.56
C ARG A 88 14.93 -14.43 8.88
N GLU A 89 14.25 -15.27 8.10
CA GLU A 89 14.35 -16.73 8.28
C GLU A 89 15.77 -17.24 8.02
N LYS A 90 16.43 -16.69 6.99
CA LYS A 90 17.83 -17.01 6.71
C LYS A 90 18.75 -16.60 7.85
N SER A 91 18.62 -15.37 8.37
CA SER A 91 19.44 -14.92 9.49
C SER A 91 19.16 -15.72 10.77
N GLU A 92 17.90 -16.09 11.02
CA GLU A 92 17.54 -16.97 12.14
C GLU A 92 18.08 -18.40 11.99
N ALA A 93 18.26 -18.90 10.75
CA ALA A 93 18.90 -20.18 10.49
C ALA A 93 20.42 -20.11 10.74
N GLU A 94 21.09 -19.06 10.25
CA GLU A 94 22.52 -18.81 10.50
C GLU A 94 22.80 -18.67 12.00
N VAL A 95 21.96 -17.94 12.74
CA VAL A 95 22.07 -17.83 14.19
C VAL A 95 21.89 -19.18 14.90
N ARG A 96 20.98 -20.03 14.41
CA ARG A 96 20.80 -21.39 14.95
C ARG A 96 22.04 -22.25 14.73
N GLU A 97 22.67 -22.16 13.56
CA GLU A 97 23.89 -22.90 13.24
C GLU A 97 25.07 -22.46 14.12
N LEU A 98 25.31 -21.14 14.21
CA LEU A 98 26.38 -20.59 15.05
C LEU A 98 26.19 -20.95 16.54
N LYS A 99 24.94 -20.96 17.03
CA LYS A 99 24.63 -21.40 18.40
C LYS A 99 24.98 -22.87 18.61
N ALA A 100 24.62 -23.74 17.66
CA ALA A 100 24.95 -25.16 17.74
C ALA A 100 26.46 -25.40 17.73
N GLU A 101 27.21 -24.62 16.95
CA GLU A 101 28.68 -24.68 16.94
C GLU A 101 29.28 -24.23 18.27
N LEU A 102 28.79 -23.13 18.85
CA LEU A 102 29.21 -22.64 20.17
C LEU A 102 28.96 -23.68 21.27
N GLU A 103 27.82 -24.37 21.24
CA GLU A 103 27.49 -25.44 22.18
C GLU A 103 28.47 -26.62 22.06
N ARG A 104 28.83 -27.01 20.83
CA ARG A 104 29.85 -28.06 20.60
C ARG A 104 31.21 -27.64 21.13
N TYR A 105 31.63 -26.40 20.88
CA TYR A 105 32.88 -25.86 21.41
C TYR A 105 32.88 -25.84 22.95
N ARG A 106 31.76 -25.43 23.56
CA ARG A 106 31.60 -25.41 25.02
C ARG A 106 31.62 -26.82 25.62
N ALA A 107 30.99 -27.80 24.98
CA ALA A 107 31.02 -29.20 25.41
C ALA A 107 32.42 -29.83 25.25
N GLY A 108 33.16 -29.47 24.21
CA GLY A 108 34.55 -29.90 24.00
C GLY A 108 35.56 -29.26 24.96
N SER A 109 35.22 -28.13 25.57
CA SER A 109 36.07 -27.43 26.55
C SER A 109 35.89 -27.92 28.00
N GLY A 110 35.17 -29.03 28.22
CA GLY A 110 34.86 -29.60 29.53
C GLY A 110 35.76 -30.74 30.01
N GLY A 111 36.99 -30.86 29.53
CA GLY A 111 37.86 -32.00 29.85
C GLY A 111 39.35 -31.70 29.81
N GLY A 112 39.83 -30.85 30.72
CA GLY A 112 41.27 -30.78 31.03
C GLY A 112 41.59 -31.76 32.16
N PRO A 113 42.48 -32.76 31.99
CA PRO A 113 42.95 -33.56 33.10
C PRO A 113 43.86 -32.71 33.99
N SER A 114 43.41 -32.40 35.20
CA SER A 114 44.27 -31.91 36.27
C SER A 114 45.29 -33.01 36.62
N LYS A 115 46.49 -32.94 36.02
CA LYS A 115 47.64 -33.67 36.54
C LYS A 115 48.16 -32.93 37.78
N SER A 116 47.75 -33.40 38.95
CA SER A 116 48.42 -33.15 40.22
C SER A 116 49.32 -34.34 40.50
N SER A 117 50.51 -34.35 39.90
CA SER A 117 51.59 -35.28 40.25
C SER A 117 52.42 -34.66 41.37
N ASP A 118 52.08 -35.02 42.61
CA ASP A 118 52.98 -34.88 43.76
C ASP A 118 54.00 -36.04 43.72
N THR A 119 55.18 -35.76 43.18
CA THR A 119 56.39 -36.52 43.49
C THR A 119 57.44 -35.53 43.96
N GLN A 120 57.68 -35.52 45.26
CA GLN A 120 58.67 -34.67 45.91
C GLN A 120 60.00 -35.44 46.04
N PRO A 121 61.15 -34.85 45.67
CA PRO A 121 62.45 -35.47 45.93
C PRO A 121 63.06 -34.97 47.24
N ARG A 122 63.81 -35.90 47.86
CA ARG A 122 64.81 -35.80 48.93
C ARG A 122 64.34 -35.91 50.38
#